data_AF-A0A0R2CA27-F1
#
_entry.id   AF-A0A0R2CA27-F1
#
_cell.length_a   1.000
_cell.length_b   1.000
_cell.length_c   1.000
_cell.angle_alpha   90.00
_cell.angle_beta   90.00
_cell.angle_gamma   90.00
#
_symmetry.space_group_name_H-M   'P 1'
#
loop_
_entity.id
_entity.type
_entity.pdbx_description
1 polymer ?
#
loop_
_entity_poly.entity_id
_entity_poly.type
_entity_poly.pdbx_seq_one_letter_code
_entity_poly.pdbx_strand_id
1 'polypeptide(L)'
;MELAKTNRMNSLFDFYHGLLTAKQQEYLELYYGDDYSLGEIAEEFGVSRQAVYDNIRRSAAALEEYERQLHMLADFEAQNAAVDALGAYVRSHYADDQELQQLLARVENRVAEE
;
A
#
# COMPACT_ATOMS: atom_id res chain seq x y z
N MET A 1 -12.58 -4.20 -10.20
CA MET A 1 -12.58 -5.55 -9.59
C MET A 1 -11.30 -6.35 -9.85
N GLU A 2 -10.44 -6.01 -10.82
CA GLU A 2 -9.03 -6.46 -10.83
C GLU A 2 -8.08 -5.35 -10.37
N LEU A 3 -8.22 -4.12 -10.91
CA LEU A 3 -7.45 -2.94 -10.50
C LEU A 3 -7.44 -2.65 -8.99
N ALA A 4 -8.59 -2.79 -8.32
CA ALA A 4 -8.69 -2.56 -6.87
C ALA A 4 -7.92 -3.61 -6.04
N LYS A 5 -7.80 -4.84 -6.55
CA LYS A 5 -6.98 -5.88 -5.90
C LYS A 5 -5.50 -5.63 -6.13
N THR A 6 -5.11 -5.19 -7.32
CA THR A 6 -3.73 -4.78 -7.62
C THR A 6 -3.32 -3.62 -6.73
N ASN A 7 -4.13 -2.55 -6.65
CA ASN A 7 -3.82 -1.40 -5.81
C ASN A 7 -3.69 -1.77 -4.33
N ARG A 8 -4.62 -2.59 -3.80
CA ARG A 8 -4.51 -3.07 -2.42
C ARG A 8 -3.21 -3.86 -2.20
N MET A 9 -2.86 -4.75 -3.13
CA MET A 9 -1.63 -5.53 -3.00
C MET A 9 -0.39 -4.64 -3.02
N ASN A 10 -0.38 -3.59 -3.85
CA ASN A 10 0.71 -2.61 -3.86
C ASN A 10 0.82 -1.90 -2.51
N SER A 11 -0.28 -1.39 -1.95
CA SER A 11 -0.25 -0.77 -0.63
C SER A 11 0.19 -1.73 0.48
N LEU A 12 -0.28 -2.98 0.45
CA LEU A 12 0.18 -4.00 1.39
C LEU A 12 1.67 -4.31 1.23
N PHE A 13 2.17 -4.31 0.00
CA PHE A 13 3.59 -4.48 -0.26
C PHE A 13 4.40 -3.32 0.31
N ASP A 14 3.97 -2.07 0.13
CA ASP A 14 4.66 -0.89 0.69
C ASP A 14 4.78 -0.96 2.22
N PHE A 15 3.75 -1.45 2.92
CA PHE A 15 3.80 -1.61 4.38
C PHE A 15 4.60 -2.82 4.85
N TYR A 16 4.56 -3.94 4.12
CA TYR A 16 5.00 -5.23 4.65
C TYR A 16 6.10 -5.91 3.83
N HIS A 17 6.64 -5.28 2.78
CA HIS A 17 7.68 -5.88 1.94
C HIS A 17 8.86 -6.34 2.80
N GLY A 18 9.29 -5.56 3.80
CA GLY A 18 10.39 -5.89 4.72
C GLY A 18 10.20 -7.16 5.55
N LEU A 19 8.98 -7.70 5.65
CA LEU A 19 8.68 -8.97 6.35
C LEU A 19 8.72 -10.20 5.43
N LEU A 20 8.88 -9.98 4.13
CA LEU A 20 9.02 -11.04 3.15
C LEU A 20 10.49 -11.47 3.00
N THR A 21 10.71 -12.68 2.50
CA THR A 21 12.04 -13.11 2.09
C THR A 21 12.48 -12.37 0.82
N ALA A 22 13.79 -12.22 0.60
CA ALA A 22 14.33 -11.52 -0.58
C ALA A 22 13.72 -12.01 -1.90
N LYS A 23 13.58 -13.34 -2.09
CA LYS A 23 12.99 -13.91 -3.31
C LYS A 23 11.50 -13.61 -3.48
N GLN A 24 10.76 -13.47 -2.38
CA GLN A 24 9.34 -13.09 -2.42
C GLN A 24 9.18 -11.61 -2.76
N GLN A 25 10.05 -10.76 -2.20
CA GLN A 25 10.10 -9.33 -2.52
C GLN A 25 10.38 -9.13 -4.01
N GLU A 26 11.48 -9.71 -4.51
CA GLU A 26 11.93 -9.55 -5.88
C GLU A 26 10.87 -9.98 -6.91
N TYR A 27 10.17 -11.10 -6.66
CA TYR A 27 9.10 -11.54 -7.57
C TYR A 27 7.86 -10.65 -7.54
N LEU A 28 7.53 -10.10 -6.38
CA LEU A 28 6.41 -9.17 -6.25
C LEU A 28 6.75 -7.80 -6.85
N GLU A 29 7.97 -7.31 -6.66
CA GLU A 29 8.46 -6.05 -7.20
C GLU A 29 8.45 -6.07 -8.74
N LEU A 30 8.99 -7.14 -9.35
CA LEU A 30 8.94 -7.31 -10.80
C LEU A 30 7.50 -7.37 -11.33
N TYR A 31 6.61 -8.07 -10.62
CA TYR A 31 5.23 -8.28 -11.09
C TYR A 31 4.31 -7.07 -10.87
N TYR A 32 4.39 -6.42 -9.71
CA TYR A 32 3.49 -5.34 -9.29
C TYR A 32 4.10 -3.94 -9.47
N GLY A 33 5.42 -3.81 -9.43
CA GLY A 33 6.16 -2.56 -9.61
C GLY A 33 6.63 -2.34 -11.05
N ASP A 34 7.24 -3.35 -11.66
CA ASP A 34 7.84 -3.25 -13.01
C ASP A 34 6.94 -3.80 -14.14
N ASP A 35 5.73 -4.26 -13.84
CA ASP A 35 4.75 -4.82 -14.78
C ASP A 35 5.27 -6.04 -15.60
N TYR A 36 6.24 -6.78 -15.07
CA TYR A 36 6.72 -8.02 -15.72
C TYR A 36 5.62 -9.08 -15.72
N SER A 37 5.53 -9.80 -16.83
CA SER A 37 4.73 -11.01 -16.90
C SER A 37 5.39 -12.17 -16.14
N LEU A 38 4.58 -13.14 -15.70
CA LEU A 38 5.07 -14.38 -15.09
C LEU A 38 6.05 -15.15 -16.00
N GLY A 39 5.98 -14.94 -17.31
CA GLY A 39 6.88 -15.55 -18.29
C GLY A 39 8.25 -14.90 -18.27
N GLU A 40 8.29 -13.57 -18.26
CA GLU A 40 9.54 -12.78 -18.20
C GLU A 40 10.29 -13.07 -16.90
N ILE A 41 9.59 -13.08 -15.76
CA ILE A 41 10.20 -13.46 -14.47
C ILE A 41 10.69 -14.93 -14.50
N ALA A 42 9.94 -15.83 -15.14
CA ALA A 42 10.36 -17.23 -15.22
C ALA A 42 11.65 -17.39 -16.05
N GLU A 43 11.75 -16.66 -17.16
CA GLU A 43 12.93 -16.66 -18.04
C GLU A 43 14.15 -16.06 -17.33
N GLU A 44 13.98 -14.90 -16.68
CA GLU A 44 15.06 -14.20 -15.97
C GLU A 44 15.67 -15.04 -14.84
N PHE A 45 14.83 -15.77 -14.09
CA PHE A 45 15.29 -16.59 -12.96
C PHE A 45 15.54 -18.06 -13.33
N GLY A 46 15.35 -18.45 -14.60
CA GLY A 46 15.51 -19.83 -15.05
C GLY A 46 14.60 -20.84 -14.35
N VAL A 47 13.37 -20.43 -14.01
CA VAL A 47 12.37 -21.25 -13.31
C VAL A 47 11.13 -21.47 -14.18
N SER A 48 10.19 -22.30 -13.72
CA SER A 48 8.92 -22.46 -14.44
C SER A 48 7.97 -21.30 -14.14
N ARG A 49 7.13 -20.94 -15.11
CA ARG A 49 6.03 -19.96 -14.93
C ARG A 49 5.11 -20.32 -13.75
N GLN A 50 4.91 -21.62 -13.52
CA GLN A 50 4.12 -22.10 -12.38
C GLN A 50 4.80 -21.80 -11.04
N ALA A 51 6.13 -21.96 -10.95
CA ALA A 51 6.88 -21.66 -9.74
C ALA A 51 6.82 -20.16 -9.39
N VAL A 52 6.86 -19.27 -10.39
CA VAL A 52 6.67 -17.83 -10.20
C VAL A 52 5.25 -17.54 -9.69
N TYR A 53 4.23 -18.09 -10.36
CA TYR A 53 2.83 -17.93 -9.96
C TYR A 53 2.59 -18.37 -8.51
N ASP A 54 3.07 -19.56 -8.14
CA ASP A 54 2.91 -20.10 -6.79
C ASP A 54 3.66 -19.28 -5.73
N ASN A 55 4.79 -18.67 -6.09
CA ASN A 55 5.50 -17.75 -5.21
C ASN A 55 4.68 -16.47 -4.99
N ILE A 56 4.31 -15.76 -6.05
CA ILE A 56 3.51 -14.52 -5.96
C ILE A 56 2.24 -14.74 -5.17
N ARG A 57 1.51 -15.83 -5.44
CA ARG A 57 0.27 -16.17 -4.73
C ARG A 57 0.50 -16.38 -3.23
N ARG A 58 1.59 -17.05 -2.84
CA ARG A 58 1.91 -17.27 -1.41
C ARG A 58 2.38 -15.99 -0.73
N SER A 59 3.17 -15.17 -1.42
CA SER A 59 3.62 -13.88 -0.89
C SER A 59 2.44 -12.93 -0.69
N ALA A 60 1.51 -12.85 -1.65
CA ALA A 60 0.26 -12.10 -1.51
C ALA A 60 -0.59 -12.58 -0.32
N ALA A 61 -0.69 -13.90 -0.11
CA ALA A 61 -1.40 -14.45 1.05
C ALA A 61 -0.71 -14.11 2.38
N ALA A 62 0.63 -14.04 2.41
CA ALA A 62 1.38 -13.62 3.59
C ALA A 62 1.16 -12.13 3.91
N LEU A 63 1.13 -11.26 2.89
CA LEU A 63 0.84 -9.84 3.05
C LEU A 63 -0.56 -9.60 3.65
N GLU A 64 -1.58 -10.29 3.15
CA GLU A 64 -2.94 -10.21 3.73
C GLU A 64 -3.01 -10.77 5.16
N GLU A 65 -2.22 -11.79 5.47
CA GLU A 65 -2.12 -12.31 6.84
C GLU A 65 -1.45 -11.31 7.79
N TYR A 66 -0.40 -10.63 7.34
CA TYR A 66 0.22 -9.55 8.10
C TYR A 66 -0.76 -8.41 8.34
N GLU A 67 -1.51 -7.99 7.31
CA GLU A 67 -2.54 -6.97 7.48
C GLU A 67 -3.62 -7.37 8.48
N ARG A 68 -4.05 -8.63 8.45
CA ARG A 68 -5.02 -9.15 9.41
C ARG A 68 -4.53 -9.11 10.86
N GLN A 69 -3.22 -9.15 11.08
CA GLN A 69 -2.62 -9.16 12.42
C GLN A 69 -2.15 -7.77 12.88
N LEU A 70 -1.68 -6.95 11.95
CA LEU A 70 -0.98 -5.69 12.24
C LEU A 70 -1.80 -4.45 11.91
N HIS A 71 -2.77 -4.55 10.99
CA HIS A 71 -3.72 -3.49 10.63
C HIS A 71 -3.09 -2.16 10.17
N MET A 72 -1.83 -2.16 9.70
CA MET A 72 -1.14 -0.91 9.36
C MET A 72 -1.83 -0.15 8.24
N LEU A 73 -2.27 -0.84 7.17
CA LEU A 73 -2.97 -0.19 6.08
C LEU A 73 -4.34 0.32 6.54
N ALA A 74 -5.11 -0.51 7.27
CA ALA A 74 -6.42 -0.10 7.77
C ALA A 74 -6.35 1.10 8.73
N ASP A 75 -5.37 1.12 9.63
CA ASP A 75 -5.16 2.22 10.58
C ASP A 75 -4.74 3.50 9.86
N PHE A 76 -3.87 3.39 8.86
CA PHE A 76 -3.48 4.51 8.00
C PHE A 76 -4.70 5.09 7.22
N GLU A 77 -5.49 4.23 6.57
CA GLU A 77 -6.70 4.65 5.86
C GLU A 77 -7.71 5.33 6.81
N ALA A 78 -7.88 4.80 8.02
CA ALA A 78 -8.77 5.37 9.02
C ALA A 78 -8.27 6.74 9.52
N GLN A 79 -6.96 6.89 9.73
CA GLN A 79 -6.36 8.16 10.11
C GLN A 79 -6.52 9.22 9.03
N ASN A 80 -6.32 8.86 7.76
CA ASN A 80 -6.50 9.76 6.62
C ASN A 80 -7.94 10.22 6.50
N ALA A 81 -8.89 9.29 6.61
CA ALA A 81 -10.32 9.61 6.60
C ALA A 81 -10.72 10.55 7.75
N ALA A 82 -10.13 10.38 8.93
CA ALA A 82 -10.37 11.26 10.08
C ALA A 82 -9.82 12.68 9.84
N VAL A 83 -8.63 12.81 9.25
CA VAL A 83 -8.03 14.10 8.89
C VAL A 83 -8.85 14.80 7.79
N ASP A 84 -9.29 14.07 6.77
CA ASP A 84 -10.16 14.60 5.71
C ASP A 84 -11.48 15.13 6.27
N ALA A 85 -12.12 14.36 7.16
CA ALA A 85 -13.36 14.77 7.81
C ALA A 85 -13.16 16.01 8.69
N LEU A 86 -12.05 16.07 9.45
CA LEU A 86 -11.68 17.24 10.23
C LEU A 86 -11.47 18.46 9.32
N GLY A 87 -10.74 18.30 8.22
CA GLY A 87 -10.49 19.37 7.29
C GLY A 87 -11.75 19.90 6.63
N ALA A 88 -12.67 19.01 6.24
CA ALA A 88 -13.98 19.39 5.72
C ALA A 88 -14.79 20.20 6.74
N TYR A 89 -14.80 19.77 8.01
CA TYR A 89 -15.50 20.47 9.10
C TYR A 89 -14.90 21.85 9.39
N VAL A 90 -13.57 21.95 9.46
CA VAL A 90 -12.87 23.20 9.70
C VAL A 90 -13.12 24.19 8.56
N ARG A 91 -13.05 23.74 7.30
CA ARG A 91 -13.31 24.58 6.13
C ARG A 91 -14.78 25.06 6.06
N SER A 92 -15.74 24.27 6.56
CA SER A 92 -17.15 24.67 6.54
C SER A 92 -17.56 25.58 7.70
N HIS A 93 -16.93 25.47 8.87
CA HIS A 93 -17.33 26.20 10.08
C HIS A 93 -16.37 27.34 10.48
N TYR A 94 -15.11 27.28 10.06
CA TYR A 94 -14.04 28.18 10.49
C TYR A 94 -13.18 28.62 9.28
N ALA A 95 -13.83 29.03 8.20
CA ALA A 95 -13.16 29.40 6.94
C ALA A 95 -12.22 30.61 7.09
N ASP A 96 -12.55 31.56 7.98
CA ASP A 96 -11.78 32.80 8.18
C ASP A 96 -10.68 32.67 9.25
N ASP A 97 -10.61 31.54 9.96
CA ASP A 97 -9.60 31.30 10.99
C ASP A 97 -8.28 30.84 10.37
N GLN A 98 -7.43 31.81 10.01
CA GLN A 98 -6.16 31.52 9.35
C GLN A 98 -5.21 30.66 10.19
N GLU A 99 -5.25 30.76 11.52
CA GLU A 99 -4.39 29.94 12.39
C GLU A 99 -4.83 28.48 12.35
N LEU A 100 -6.14 28.23 12.44
CA LEU A 100 -6.70 26.88 12.35
C LEU A 100 -6.45 26.24 10.98
N GLN A 101 -6.56 27.02 9.89
CA GLN A 101 -6.22 26.54 8.54
C GLN A 101 -4.73 26.17 8.42
N GLN A 102 -3.83 26.94 9.03
CA GLN A 102 -2.40 26.62 9.04
C GLN A 102 -2.08 25.37 9.87
N LEU A 103 -2.73 25.18 11.02
CA LEU A 103 -2.58 23.98 11.83
C LEU A 103 -3.08 22.74 11.10
N LEU A 104 -4.23 22.84 10.43
CA LEU A 104 -4.77 21.77 9.60
C LEU A 104 -3.81 21.39 8.46
N ALA A 105 -3.27 22.37 7.74
CA ALA A 105 -2.31 22.12 6.66
C ALA A 105 -1.04 21.39 7.15
N ARG A 106 -0.58 21.66 8.38
CA ARG A 106 0.55 20.93 8.99
C ARG A 106 0.22 19.46 9.26
N VAL A 107 -1.01 19.16 9.67
CA VAL A 107 -1.46 17.78 9.93
C VAL A 107 -1.63 17.04 8.62
N GLU A 108 -2.27 17.66 7.61
CA GLU A 108 -2.44 17.08 6.27
C GLU A 108 -1.08 16.77 5.61
N ASN A 109 -0.09 17.66 5.73
CA ASN A 109 1.25 17.43 5.16
C ASN A 109 2.01 16.26 5.83
N ARG A 110 1.82 16.05 7.15
CA ARG A 110 2.51 14.97 7.85
C ARG A 110 1.95 13.59 7.49
N VAL A 111 0.68 13.53 7.12
CA VAL A 111 0.00 12.32 6.63
C VAL A 111 0.44 11.96 5.21
N ALA A 112 0.83 12.92 4.40
CA ALA A 112 1.27 12.69 3.02
C ALA A 112 2.73 12.21 2.88
N GLU A 113 3.52 12.27 3.96
CA GLU A 113 4.95 11.90 3.98
C GLU A 113 5.20 10.50 4.58
N GLU A 114 4.17 9.82 5.08
CA GLU A 114 4.19 8.44 5.62
C GLU A 114 3.52 7.47 4.66
#